data_AF-G3CJS5-F1
#
_entry.id   AF-G3CJS5-F1
#
_cell.length_a   1.000
_cell.length_b   1.000
_cell.length_c   1.000
_cell.angle_alpha   90.00
_cell.angle_beta   90.00
_cell.angle_gamma   90.00
#
_symmetry.space_group_name_H-M   'P 1'
#
loop_
_entity.id
_entity.type
_entity.pdbx_description
1 polymer ?
#
loop_
_entity_poly.entity_id
_entity_poly.type
_entity_poly.pdbx_seq_one_letter_code
_entity_poly.pdbx_strand_id
1 'polypeptide(L)'
;MKTFIALTFIGILTYAYAGSISECKKPQPMNGFSGTQFHGGVWYVTHVSNVTDPTECRTLTTSKVGEKYIVEHPFESGDGKLRCEATGEAEKRLTFTCKTGGTVTDSTIFIAMDTDYNDYALYYLCTTVKAGDKMGEIYDNYVVARRSQTKEIPEKLKSSTKDLDMKPC
;
A
#
# COMPACT_ATOMS: atom_id res chain seq x y z
N MET A 1 48.15 24.40 12.63
CA MET A 1 47.36 23.18 12.34
C MET A 1 46.66 22.82 13.64
N LYS A 2 45.32 22.73 13.73
CA LYS A 2 44.46 21.80 13.00
C LYS A 2 43.07 22.45 12.81
N THR A 3 42.65 22.59 11.56
CA THR A 3 41.29 23.01 11.19
C THR A 3 40.39 21.79 11.33
N PHE A 4 39.49 21.77 12.30
CA PHE A 4 38.43 20.77 12.35
C PHE A 4 37.27 21.27 11.49
N ILE A 5 37.24 20.83 10.23
CA ILE A 5 36.06 20.98 9.38
C ILE A 5 35.08 19.89 9.83
N ALA A 6 34.14 20.27 10.70
CA ALA A 6 32.98 19.44 10.97
C ALA A 6 32.07 19.50 9.74
N LEU A 7 32.17 18.49 8.88
CA LEU A 7 31.18 18.22 7.84
C LEU A 7 29.89 17.76 8.52
N THR A 8 29.04 18.71 8.89
CA THR A 8 27.64 18.40 9.19
C THR A 8 26.99 18.01 7.87
N PHE A 9 26.95 16.70 7.61
CA PHE A 9 25.95 16.13 6.71
C PHE A 9 24.58 16.42 7.35
N ILE A 10 24.04 17.60 7.07
CA ILE A 10 22.61 17.85 7.17
C ILE A 10 22.03 17.00 6.04
N GLY A 11 21.86 15.71 6.31
CA GLY A 11 21.00 14.84 5.55
C GLY A 11 19.59 15.39 5.72
N ILE A 12 19.25 16.36 4.90
CA ILE A 12 17.87 16.75 4.68
C ILE A 12 17.26 15.47 4.08
N LEU A 13 16.70 14.60 4.93
CA LEU A 13 15.67 13.67 4.50
C LEU A 13 14.54 14.56 4.00
N THR A 14 14.64 14.97 2.73
CA THR A 14 13.49 15.40 1.97
C THR A 14 12.60 14.17 1.94
N TYR A 15 11.72 14.05 2.92
CA TYR A 15 10.54 13.23 2.82
C TYR A 15 9.82 13.75 1.59
N ALA A 16 10.11 13.14 0.45
CA ALA A 16 9.38 13.38 -0.77
C ALA A 16 7.97 12.86 -0.51
N TYR A 17 7.10 13.74 -0.02
CA TYR A 17 5.68 13.49 -0.02
C TYR A 17 5.31 13.09 -1.44
N ALA A 18 4.65 11.94 -1.57
CA ALA A 18 4.23 11.46 -2.87
C ALA A 18 3.27 12.48 -3.48
N GLY A 19 3.71 13.16 -4.54
CA GLY A 19 2.85 14.05 -5.32
C GLY A 19 1.75 13.25 -6.03
N SER A 20 0.64 13.91 -6.36
CA SER A 20 -0.38 13.29 -7.19
C SER A 20 0.17 12.99 -8.58
N ILE A 21 -0.34 11.92 -9.20
CA ILE A 21 0.03 11.45 -10.54
C ILE A 21 -1.13 11.68 -11.52
N SER A 22 -0.83 11.71 -12.82
CA SER A 22 -1.85 11.88 -13.85
C SER A 22 -2.61 10.59 -14.17
N GLU A 23 -1.97 9.43 -14.02
CA GLU A 23 -2.56 8.14 -14.32
C GLU A 23 -1.90 6.99 -13.53
N CYS A 24 -2.65 5.92 -13.31
CA CYS A 24 -2.14 4.70 -12.68
C CYS A 24 -1.13 3.99 -13.57
N LYS A 25 -0.04 3.54 -12.97
CA LYS A 25 0.89 2.59 -13.59
C LYS A 25 0.18 1.26 -13.85
N LYS A 26 0.76 0.48 -14.77
CA LYS A 26 0.27 -0.86 -15.14
C LYS A 26 1.39 -1.90 -14.94
N PRO A 27 1.85 -2.12 -13.70
CA PRO A 27 2.85 -3.16 -13.44
C PRO A 27 2.31 -4.54 -13.83
N GLN A 28 3.23 -5.47 -14.06
CA GLN A 28 2.88 -6.83 -14.43
C GLN A 28 2.22 -7.55 -13.23
N PRO A 29 0.96 -8.02 -13.36
CA PRO A 29 0.33 -8.82 -12.32
C PRO A 29 0.96 -10.21 -12.26
N MET A 30 0.96 -10.82 -11.07
CA MET A 30 1.31 -12.23 -10.94
C MET A 30 0.31 -13.11 -11.69
N ASN A 31 0.77 -14.26 -12.15
CA ASN A 31 -0.11 -15.26 -12.75
C ASN A 31 -0.81 -16.07 -11.66
N GLY A 32 -2.10 -16.33 -11.86
CA GLY A 32 -2.87 -17.18 -10.93
C GLY A 32 -3.05 -16.58 -9.54
N PHE A 33 -3.11 -15.25 -9.42
CA PHE A 33 -3.51 -14.62 -8.17
C PHE A 33 -4.86 -15.18 -7.68
N SER A 34 -4.96 -15.44 -6.39
CA SER A 34 -6.20 -15.83 -5.73
C SER A 34 -6.56 -14.80 -4.67
N GLY A 35 -7.51 -13.93 -4.99
CA GLY A 35 -8.07 -12.98 -4.04
C GLY A 35 -8.64 -13.68 -2.80
N THR A 36 -9.14 -14.91 -2.95
CA THR A 36 -9.66 -15.70 -1.82
C THR A 36 -8.56 -16.13 -0.86
N GLN A 37 -7.38 -16.53 -1.35
CA GLN A 37 -6.24 -16.87 -0.49
C GLN A 37 -5.61 -15.62 0.14
N PHE A 38 -5.59 -14.51 -0.61
CA PHE A 38 -5.02 -13.26 -0.13
C PHE A 38 -5.85 -12.63 0.99
N HIS A 39 -7.18 -12.59 0.84
CA HIS A 39 -8.10 -11.92 1.75
C HIS A 39 -8.56 -12.85 2.89
N GLY A 40 -7.58 -13.37 3.62
CA GLY A 40 -7.79 -14.10 4.86
C GLY A 40 -6.78 -13.65 5.90
N GLY A 41 -7.25 -13.09 7.01
CA GLY A 41 -6.42 -12.72 8.15
C GLY A 41 -5.77 -11.34 8.04
N VAL A 42 -4.64 -11.17 8.73
CA VAL A 42 -3.96 -9.88 8.88
C VAL A 42 -2.74 -9.78 7.96
N TRP A 43 -2.51 -8.59 7.43
CA TRP A 43 -1.30 -8.19 6.73
C TRP A 43 -0.72 -6.95 7.41
N TYR A 44 0.60 -6.96 7.66
CA TYR A 44 1.34 -5.81 8.16
C TYR A 44 2.04 -5.15 6.99
N VAL A 45 1.74 -3.88 6.69
CA VAL A 45 2.52 -3.11 5.71
C VAL A 45 3.89 -2.81 6.31
N THR A 46 4.95 -3.24 5.64
CA THR A 46 6.33 -3.14 6.14
C THR A 46 7.21 -2.24 5.29
N HIS A 47 6.91 -2.11 4.00
CA HIS A 47 7.63 -1.19 3.12
C HIS A 47 6.69 -0.59 2.10
N VAL A 48 6.99 0.65 1.72
CA VAL A 48 6.26 1.41 0.71
C VAL A 48 7.23 2.16 -0.19
N SER A 49 6.93 2.32 -1.48
CA SER A 49 7.75 3.19 -2.36
C SER A 49 7.50 4.68 -2.06
N ASN A 50 6.28 4.98 -1.63
CA ASN A 50 5.77 6.33 -1.38
C ASN A 50 5.30 6.44 0.07
N VAL A 51 5.98 7.24 0.88
CA VAL A 51 5.58 7.52 2.26
C VAL A 51 4.58 8.69 2.25
N THR A 52 3.38 8.46 2.79
CA THR A 52 2.38 9.50 3.05
C THR A 52 2.34 9.81 4.55
N ASP A 53 1.72 10.93 4.94
CA ASP A 53 1.49 11.29 6.33
C ASP A 53 -0.03 11.50 6.54
N PRO A 54 -0.68 10.79 7.49
CA PRO A 54 -0.13 9.77 8.39
C PRO A 54 0.28 8.49 7.64
N THR A 55 1.38 7.88 8.11
CA THR A 55 2.11 6.79 7.47
C THR A 55 1.21 5.63 7.02
N GLU A 56 1.37 5.17 5.77
CA GLU A 56 0.74 3.94 5.21
C GLU A 56 1.17 2.63 5.91
N CYS A 57 1.90 2.71 7.03
CA CYS A 57 2.39 1.58 7.82
C CYS A 57 1.26 0.95 8.64
N ARG A 58 0.22 0.51 7.93
CA ARG A 58 -1.06 0.08 8.48
C ARG A 58 -1.05 -1.42 8.72
N THR A 59 -1.74 -1.82 9.78
CA THR A 59 -2.19 -3.20 9.94
C THR A 59 -3.51 -3.34 9.21
N LEU A 60 -3.53 -4.19 8.18
CA LEU A 60 -4.69 -4.46 7.35
C LEU A 60 -5.36 -5.76 7.80
N THR A 61 -6.63 -5.67 8.18
CA THR A 61 -7.48 -6.85 8.36
C THR A 61 -8.17 -7.15 7.04
N THR A 62 -8.02 -8.38 6.56
CA THR A 62 -8.58 -8.81 5.27
C THR A 62 -9.52 -9.99 5.46
N SER A 63 -10.61 -10.00 4.70
CA SER A 63 -11.59 -11.09 4.73
C SER A 63 -12.34 -11.21 3.41
N LYS A 64 -12.99 -12.36 3.20
CA LYS A 64 -13.95 -12.58 2.12
C LYS A 64 -15.32 -12.88 2.72
N VAL A 65 -16.35 -12.13 2.32
CA VAL A 65 -17.74 -12.34 2.73
C VAL A 65 -18.60 -12.46 1.48
N GLY A 66 -19.13 -13.66 1.22
CA GLY A 66 -19.77 -13.98 -0.05
C GLY A 66 -18.80 -13.76 -1.20
N GLU A 67 -19.14 -12.90 -2.15
CA GLU A 67 -18.30 -12.54 -3.30
C GLU A 67 -17.41 -11.31 -3.06
N LYS A 68 -17.54 -10.67 -1.88
CA LYS A 68 -16.80 -9.45 -1.56
C LYS A 68 -15.48 -9.74 -0.87
N TYR A 69 -14.42 -9.18 -1.41
CA TYR A 69 -13.14 -9.00 -0.73
C TYR A 69 -13.18 -7.72 0.09
N ILE A 70 -12.71 -7.79 1.33
CA ILE A 70 -12.78 -6.72 2.31
C ILE A 70 -11.38 -6.45 2.83
N VAL A 71 -11.00 -5.18 2.86
CA VAL A 71 -9.79 -4.69 3.52
C VAL A 71 -10.19 -3.59 4.50
N GLU A 72 -9.66 -3.68 5.71
CA GLU A 72 -10.01 -2.80 6.82
C GLU A 72 -8.79 -2.36 7.60
N HIS A 73 -8.74 -1.09 8.00
CA HIS A 73 -7.76 -0.61 8.97
C HIS A 73 -8.35 0.55 9.80
N PRO A 74 -7.95 0.69 11.08
CA PRO A 74 -8.33 1.85 11.89
C PRO A 74 -7.61 3.12 11.40
N PHE A 75 -8.23 4.28 11.55
CA PHE A 75 -7.51 5.56 11.51
C PHE A 75 -6.93 5.85 12.91
N GLU A 76 -5.70 6.39 12.96
CA GLU A 76 -5.03 6.70 14.23
C GLU A 76 -5.67 7.89 14.97
N SER A 77 -6.48 8.71 14.29
CA SER A 77 -7.23 9.83 14.87
C SER A 77 -8.74 9.73 14.59
N GLY A 78 -9.52 9.45 15.63
CA GLY A 78 -10.99 9.42 15.62
C GLY A 78 -11.61 8.01 15.56
N ASP A 79 -12.94 7.93 15.64
CA ASP A 79 -13.72 6.68 15.64
C ASP A 79 -13.94 6.07 14.23
N GLY A 80 -13.11 6.49 13.26
CA GLY A 80 -13.24 6.09 11.86
C GLY A 80 -12.46 4.80 11.55
N LYS A 81 -13.11 3.86 10.86
CA LYS A 81 -12.47 2.69 10.23
C LYS A 81 -12.57 2.83 8.72
N LEU A 82 -11.45 2.77 8.01
CA LEU A 82 -11.50 2.61 6.55
C LEU A 82 -11.98 1.20 6.27
N ARG A 83 -13.00 1.08 5.43
CA ARG A 83 -13.47 -0.19 4.92
C ARG A 83 -13.53 -0.13 3.40
N CYS A 84 -12.75 -0.98 2.77
CA CYS A 84 -12.65 -1.13 1.33
C CYS A 84 -13.30 -2.44 0.90
N GLU A 85 -14.19 -2.39 -0.09
CA GLU A 85 -14.85 -3.58 -0.64
C GLU A 85 -14.62 -3.67 -2.16
N ALA A 86 -14.31 -4.88 -2.65
CA ALA A 86 -14.23 -5.21 -4.07
C ALA A 86 -15.01 -6.51 -4.34
N THR A 87 -15.58 -6.65 -5.54
CA THR A 87 -16.28 -7.88 -5.98
C THR A 87 -15.60 -8.45 -7.21
N GLY A 88 -15.18 -9.72 -7.10
CA GLY A 88 -14.55 -10.44 -8.21
C GLY A 88 -13.21 -9.83 -8.65
N GLU A 89 -12.43 -10.61 -9.41
CA GLU A 89 -11.22 -10.15 -10.07
C GLU A 89 -11.54 -9.85 -11.53
N ALA A 90 -11.26 -8.63 -11.99
CA ALA A 90 -11.43 -8.23 -13.38
C ALA A 90 -10.07 -7.81 -13.93
N GLU A 91 -9.70 -8.30 -15.12
CA GLU A 91 -8.45 -7.94 -15.79
C GLU A 91 -7.18 -8.14 -14.92
N LYS A 92 -7.19 -9.15 -14.03
CA LYS A 92 -6.12 -9.43 -13.05
C LYS A 92 -5.90 -8.30 -12.03
N ARG A 93 -6.96 -7.56 -11.69
CA ARG A 93 -6.96 -6.47 -10.72
C ARG A 93 -8.20 -6.55 -9.83
N LEU A 94 -8.11 -5.94 -8.66
CA LEU A 94 -9.25 -5.66 -7.80
C LEU A 94 -9.46 -4.15 -7.74
N THR A 95 -10.70 -3.70 -7.90
CA THR A 95 -11.05 -2.28 -7.71
C THR A 95 -11.89 -2.16 -6.45
N PHE A 96 -11.28 -1.60 -5.41
CA PHE A 96 -11.92 -1.37 -4.13
C PHE A 96 -12.65 -0.04 -4.11
N THR A 97 -13.86 -0.03 -3.57
CA THR A 97 -14.54 1.17 -3.10
C THR A 97 -14.32 1.30 -1.60
N CYS A 98 -13.67 2.38 -1.17
CA CYS A 98 -13.31 2.61 0.22
C CYS A 98 -14.23 3.64 0.88
N LYS A 99 -14.64 3.35 2.11
CA LYS A 99 -15.56 4.18 2.89
C LYS A 99 -15.03 4.44 4.29
N THR A 100 -15.35 5.63 4.80
CA THR A 100 -15.19 6.02 6.21
C THR A 100 -16.52 6.60 6.68
N GLY A 101 -17.07 6.08 7.79
CA GLY A 101 -18.36 6.54 8.32
C GLY A 101 -19.54 6.41 7.33
N GLY A 102 -19.46 5.48 6.36
CA GLY A 102 -20.46 5.28 5.32
C GLY A 102 -20.26 6.11 4.05
N THR A 103 -19.44 7.17 4.10
CA THR A 103 -19.10 8.01 2.95
C THR A 103 -18.01 7.36 2.11
N VAL A 104 -18.17 7.34 0.79
CA VAL A 104 -17.10 6.91 -0.14
C VAL A 104 -16.00 7.97 -0.15
N THR A 105 -14.81 7.59 0.30
CA THR A 105 -13.65 8.48 0.34
C THR A 105 -12.78 8.29 -0.88
N ASP A 106 -12.62 7.04 -1.34
CA ASP A 106 -11.64 6.69 -2.36
C ASP A 106 -12.07 5.48 -3.20
N SER A 107 -11.46 5.36 -4.38
CA SER A 107 -11.46 4.15 -5.20
C SER A 107 -10.02 3.69 -5.40
N THR A 108 -9.69 2.44 -5.07
CA THR A 108 -8.32 1.92 -5.13
C THR A 108 -8.21 0.70 -6.02
N ILE A 109 -7.37 0.80 -7.05
CA ILE A 109 -6.94 -0.34 -7.86
C ILE A 109 -5.82 -1.06 -7.11
N PHE A 110 -5.99 -2.37 -6.94
CA PHE A 110 -5.01 -3.29 -6.39
C PHE A 110 -4.55 -4.26 -7.48
N ILE A 111 -3.22 -4.41 -7.60
CA ILE A 111 -2.59 -5.36 -8.52
C ILE A 111 -1.56 -6.17 -7.73
N ALA A 112 -1.83 -7.46 -7.50
CA ALA A 112 -0.86 -8.37 -6.91
C ALA A 112 0.28 -8.65 -7.91
N MET A 113 1.51 -8.41 -7.50
CA MET A 113 2.71 -8.61 -8.34
C MET A 113 3.46 -9.89 -7.97
N ASP A 114 3.49 -10.24 -6.69
CA ASP A 114 4.04 -11.51 -6.18
C ASP A 114 3.52 -11.76 -4.76
N THR A 115 3.10 -12.97 -4.43
CA THR A 115 2.78 -13.38 -3.06
C THR A 115 2.83 -14.89 -2.94
N ASP A 116 3.28 -15.37 -1.79
CA ASP A 116 3.16 -16.77 -1.39
C ASP A 116 1.93 -17.02 -0.49
N TYR A 117 1.12 -15.99 -0.26
CA TYR A 117 -0.07 -15.90 0.60
C TYR A 117 0.18 -16.09 2.11
N ASN A 118 1.31 -16.68 2.49
CA ASN A 118 1.60 -17.17 3.83
C ASN A 118 2.62 -16.33 4.59
N ASP A 119 3.45 -15.57 3.90
CA ASP A 119 4.53 -14.79 4.52
C ASP A 119 4.66 -13.40 3.90
N TYR A 120 4.60 -13.28 2.56
CA TYR A 120 4.78 -11.99 1.88
C TYR A 120 3.75 -11.69 0.81
N ALA A 121 3.61 -10.40 0.51
CA ALA A 121 3.03 -9.91 -0.71
C ALA A 121 3.72 -8.63 -1.18
N LEU A 122 3.97 -8.54 -2.49
CA LEU A 122 4.25 -7.31 -3.21
C LEU A 122 3.03 -6.98 -4.08
N TYR A 123 2.50 -5.78 -3.90
CA TYR A 123 1.38 -5.31 -4.71
C TYR A 123 1.47 -3.82 -4.99
N TYR A 124 0.81 -3.42 -6.06
CA TYR A 124 0.65 -2.04 -6.44
C TYR A 124 -0.75 -1.55 -6.06
N LEU A 125 -0.80 -0.37 -5.44
CA LEU A 125 -2.01 0.38 -5.17
C LEU A 125 -2.03 1.64 -6.04
N CYS A 126 -3.17 1.94 -6.65
CA CYS A 126 -3.44 3.24 -7.24
C CYS A 126 -4.81 3.74 -6.77
N THR A 127 -4.81 4.84 -6.04
CA THR A 127 -5.98 5.39 -5.35
C THR A 127 -6.41 6.68 -6.00
N THR A 128 -7.69 6.79 -6.36
CA THR A 128 -8.33 8.03 -6.78
C THR A 128 -9.20 8.55 -5.65
N VAL A 129 -8.94 9.77 -5.19
CA VAL A 129 -9.70 10.44 -4.15
C VAL A 129 -11.10 10.81 -4.67
N LYS A 130 -12.14 10.50 -3.89
CA LYS A 130 -13.56 10.69 -4.26
C LYS A 130 -14.28 11.73 -3.39
N ALA A 131 -13.65 12.25 -2.34
CA ALA A 131 -14.26 13.26 -1.48
C ALA A 131 -13.21 14.25 -0.92
N GLY A 132 -13.66 15.43 -0.52
CA GLY A 132 -12.82 16.49 0.08
C GLY A 132 -12.03 17.31 -0.94
N ASP A 133 -11.11 18.13 -0.44
CA ASP A 133 -10.40 19.15 -1.24
C ASP A 133 -9.48 18.56 -2.32
N LYS A 134 -9.11 17.29 -2.17
CA LYS A 134 -8.23 16.53 -3.08
C LYS A 134 -9.01 15.68 -4.08
N MET A 135 -10.33 15.86 -4.20
CA MET A 135 -11.17 15.05 -5.09
C MET A 135 -10.62 15.04 -6.52
N GLY A 136 -10.46 13.83 -7.08
CA GLY A 136 -9.92 13.61 -8.42
C GLY A 136 -8.41 13.41 -8.46
N GLU A 137 -7.68 13.74 -7.40
CA GLU A 137 -6.25 13.42 -7.32
C GLU A 137 -6.02 11.91 -7.28
N ILE A 138 -4.93 11.49 -7.92
CA ILE A 138 -4.51 10.09 -8.00
C ILE A 138 -3.18 9.95 -7.29
N TYR A 139 -3.07 8.91 -6.47
CA TYR A 139 -1.86 8.55 -5.74
C TYR A 139 -1.53 7.09 -5.98
N ASP A 140 -0.26 6.73 -6.04
CA ASP A 140 0.14 5.35 -6.15
C ASP A 140 1.20 4.91 -5.16
N ASN A 141 1.28 3.60 -4.94
CA ASN A 141 2.26 3.01 -4.05
C ASN A 141 2.56 1.57 -4.43
N TYR A 142 3.84 1.19 -4.37
CA TYR A 142 4.23 -0.21 -4.27
C TYR A 142 4.35 -0.57 -2.80
N VAL A 143 3.76 -1.68 -2.41
CA VAL A 143 3.63 -2.07 -1.01
C VAL A 143 4.16 -3.48 -0.82
N VAL A 144 5.03 -3.64 0.19
CA VAL A 144 5.38 -4.96 0.72
C VAL A 144 4.63 -5.17 2.02
N ALA A 145 3.77 -6.17 2.04
CA ALA A 145 3.09 -6.62 3.24
C ALA A 145 3.59 -7.99 3.68
N ARG A 146 3.56 -8.20 5.00
CA ARG A 146 4.05 -9.40 5.67
C ARG A 146 2.97 -9.99 6.57
N ARG A 147 2.97 -11.31 6.76
CA ARG A 147 2.11 -11.95 7.78
C ARG A 147 2.65 -11.79 9.21
N SER A 148 3.91 -11.34 9.34
CA SER A 148 4.57 -11.00 10.61
C SER A 148 5.10 -9.56 10.58
N GLN A 149 5.32 -8.95 11.74
CA GLN A 149 5.82 -7.57 11.87
C GLN A 149 7.34 -7.42 11.64
N THR A 150 7.89 -8.14 10.68
CA THR A 150 9.32 -8.01 10.34
C THR A 150 9.60 -6.73 9.55
N LYS A 151 10.82 -6.19 9.69
CA LYS A 151 11.28 -4.98 9.00
C LYS A 151 12.15 -5.28 7.77
N GLU A 152 12.28 -6.53 7.38
CA GLU A 152 13.10 -6.93 6.24
C GLU A 152 12.24 -7.18 4.99
N ILE A 153 12.75 -6.75 3.83
CA ILE A 153 12.21 -7.19 2.54
C ILE A 153 12.55 -8.69 2.37
N PRO A 154 11.55 -9.55 2.08
CA PRO A 154 11.77 -10.97 1.86
C PRO A 154 12.78 -11.24 0.75
N GLU A 155 13.64 -12.27 0.89
CA GLU A 155 14.63 -12.65 -0.13
C GLU A 155 13.99 -12.83 -1.52
N LYS A 156 12.78 -13.40 -1.57
CA LYS A 156 12.00 -13.59 -2.80
C LYS A 156 11.68 -12.28 -3.52
N LEU A 157 11.51 -11.19 -2.78
CA LEU A 157 11.11 -9.89 -3.32
C LEU A 157 12.29 -8.97 -3.65
N LYS A 158 13.50 -9.23 -3.14
CA LYS A 158 14.66 -8.33 -3.31
C LYS A 158 14.91 -7.90 -4.75
N SER A 159 14.83 -8.84 -5.70
CA SER A 159 15.04 -8.54 -7.12
C SER A 159 13.92 -7.67 -7.70
N SER A 160 12.66 -7.95 -7.37
CA SER A 160 11.50 -7.21 -7.84
C SER A 160 11.35 -5.82 -7.21
N THR A 161 11.94 -5.60 -6.04
CA THR A 161 11.84 -4.32 -5.31
C THR A 161 13.05 -3.41 -5.46
N LYS A 162 14.14 -3.88 -6.08
CA LYS A 162 15.43 -3.17 -6.11
C LYS A 162 15.35 -1.76 -6.72
N ASP A 163 14.46 -1.57 -7.69
CA ASP A 163 14.30 -0.32 -8.44
C ASP A 163 13.05 0.47 -8.01
N LEU A 164 12.36 0.04 -6.95
CA LEU A 164 11.11 0.65 -6.48
C LEU A 164 11.31 1.69 -5.36
N ASP A 165 12.55 1.97 -4.95
CA ASP A 165 12.89 2.90 -3.84
C ASP A 165 12.08 2.60 -2.57
N MET A 166 12.01 1.31 -2.19
CA MET A 166 11.23 0.86 -1.06
C MET A 166 11.78 1.44 0.25
N LYS A 167 10.92 2.14 0.98
CA LYS A 167 11.21 2.71 2.30
C LYS A 167 10.55 1.83 3.37
N PRO A 168 11.27 1.51 4.46
CA PRO A 168 10.69 0.77 5.55
C PRO A 168 9.67 1.61 6.31
N CYS A 169 8.69 0.89 6.84
CA CYS A 169 7.95 1.17 8.06
C CYS A 169 8.74 0.58 9.26
#